data_AF-A0A822DRE8-F1
#
_entry.id   AF-A0A822DRE8-F1
#
_cell.length_a   1.000
_cell.length_b   1.000
_cell.length_c   1.000
_cell.angle_alpha   90.00
_cell.angle_beta   90.00
_cell.angle_gamma   90.00
#
_symmetry.space_group_name_H-M   'P 1'
#
loop_
_entity.id
_entity.type
_entity.pdbx_description
1 polymer ?
#
loop_
_entity_poly.entity_id
_entity_poly.type
_entity_poly.pdbx_seq_one_letter_code
_entity_poly.pdbx_strand_id
1 'polypeptide(L)' 'MTYSTDSSPWSVAVGDFNNDTILDIVVANLGSDTVGIFLGWGN' A
#
# COMPACT_ATOMS: atom_id res chain seq x y z
N MET A 1 -4.01 -8.42 10.70
CA MET A 1 -2.68 -8.06 10.16
C MET A 1 -2.57 -6.54 10.22
N THR A 2 -1.44 -5.99 10.65
CA THR A 2 -1.23 -4.54 10.72
C THR A 2 -0.16 -4.18 9.69
N TYR A 3 -0.47 -3.22 8.82
CA TYR A 3 0.47 -2.72 7.83
C TYR A 3 1.10 -1.43 8.34
N SER A 4 2.36 -1.50 8.74
CA SER A 4 3.14 -0.31 9.11
C SER A 4 3.54 0.42 7.84
N THR A 5 3.18 1.70 7.77
CA THR A 5 3.64 2.63 6.75
C THR A 5 4.82 3.44 7.28
N ASP A 6 5.39 4.25 6.40
CA ASP A 6 6.49 5.14 6.74
C ASP A 6 5.95 6.49 7.29
N SER A 7 6.78 7.53 7.33
CA SER A 7 6.43 8.82 7.92
C SER A 7 5.30 9.56 7.21
N SER A 8 4.31 10.01 7.98
CA SER A 8 3.20 10.89 7.54
C SER A 8 2.49 10.40 6.26
N PRO A 9 1.78 9.26 6.32
CA PRO A 9 0.98 8.78 5.19
C PRO A 9 -0.06 9.82 4.81
N TRP A 10 -0.11 10.17 3.51
CA TRP A 10 -0.93 11.27 3.00
C TRP A 10 -2.11 10.82 2.14
N SER A 11 -1.92 9.75 1.36
CA SER A 11 -2.95 9.26 0.45
C SER A 11 -2.87 7.75 0.29
N VAL A 12 -4.02 7.14 0.02
CA VAL A 12 -4.18 5.69 -0.19
C VAL A 12 -4.91 5.43 -1.50
N ALA A 13 -4.50 4.38 -2.20
CA ALA A 13 -5.18 3.84 -3.37
C ALA A 13 -5.30 2.32 -3.27
N VAL A 14 -6.33 1.76 -3.90
CA VAL A 14 -6.62 0.33 -3.92
C VAL A 14 -6.73 -0.13 -5.36
N GLY A 15 -6.09 -1.24 -5.69
CA GLY A 15 -6.04 -1.82 -7.02
C GLY A 15 -5.22 -3.10 -7.03
N ASP A 16 -5.31 -3.88 -8.09
CA ASP A 16 -4.40 -4.99 -8.34
C ASP A 16 -3.13 -4.41 -9.00
N PHE A 17 -2.05 -4.31 -8.23
CA PHE A 17 -0.81 -3.66 -8.67
C PHE A 17 0.28 -4.68 -9.03
N ASN A 18 0.13 -5.94 -8.66
CA ASN A 18 1.05 -7.03 -9.00
C ASN A 18 0.48 -8.06 -10.00
N ASN A 19 -0.77 -7.87 -10.45
CA ASN A 19 -1.51 -8.69 -11.40
C ASN A 19 -1.76 -10.13 -10.91
N ASP A 20 -2.05 -10.31 -9.63
CA ASP A 20 -2.41 -11.59 -9.02
C ASP A 20 -3.92 -11.79 -8.82
N THR A 21 -4.75 -10.85 -9.28
CA THR A 21 -6.21 -10.79 -9.15
C THR A 21 -6.74 -10.53 -7.73
N ILE A 22 -5.85 -10.25 -6.78
CA ILE A 22 -6.18 -9.84 -5.41
C ILE A 22 -5.95 -8.32 -5.31
N LEU A 23 -6.79 -7.64 -4.51
CA LEU A 23 -6.62 -6.20 -4.30
C LEU A 23 -5.47 -5.92 -3.34
N ASP A 24 -4.58 -5.03 -3.78
CA ASP A 24 -3.47 -4.49 -3.02
C ASP A 24 -3.78 -3.09 -2.49
N ILE A 25 -2.92 -2.60 -1.60
CA ILE A 25 -2.96 -1.23 -1.07
C ILE A 25 -1.66 -0.50 -1.41
N VAL A 26 -1.77 0.70 -1.96
CA VAL A 26 -0.64 1.62 -2.17
C VAL A 26 -0.79 2.84 -1.27
N VAL A 27 0.30 3.24 -0.62
CA VAL A 27 0.34 4.39 0.29
C VAL A 27 1.44 5.35 -0.13
N ALA A 28 1.09 6.63 -0.28
CA ALA A 28 2.06 7.72 -0.46
C ALA A 28 2.42 8.33 0.90
N ASN A 29 3.71 8.33 1.26
CA ASN A 29 4.23 8.84 2.52
C ASN A 29 4.88 10.20 2.30
N LEU A 30 4.18 11.29 2.65
CA LEU A 30 4.68 12.65 2.45
C LEU A 30 5.87 12.96 3.36
N GLY A 31 5.93 12.33 4.53
CA GLY A 31 6.97 12.60 5.52
C GLY A 31 8.31 11.95 5.22
N SER A 32 8.39 11.05 4.24
CA SER A 32 9.62 10.34 3.87
C SER A 32 9.88 10.27 2.36
N ASP A 33 9.05 10.91 1.54
CA ASP A 33 9.13 10.87 0.07
C ASP A 33 9.14 9.44 -0.51
N THR A 34 8.45 8.50 0.16
CA THR A 34 8.35 7.10 -0.28
C THR A 34 6.93 6.70 -0.69
N VAL A 35 6.84 5.65 -1.51
CA VAL A 35 5.59 4.96 -1.83
C VAL A 35 5.72 3.50 -1.35
N GLY A 36 4.78 3.05 -0.54
CA GLY A 36 4.69 1.66 -0.09
C GLY A 36 3.61 0.89 -0.84
N ILE A 37 3.84 -0.39 -1.14
CA ILE A 37 2.87 -1.32 -1.69
C ILE A 37 2.71 -2.49 -0.72
N PHE A 38 1.48 -2.75 -0.29
CA PHE A 38 1.12 -3.90 0.53
C PHE A 38 0.31 -4.87 -0.31
N LEU A 39 0.89 -6.04 -0.55
CA LEU A 39 0.25 -7.08 -1.36
C LEU A 39 -0.92 -7.71 -0.60
N GLY A 40 -2.05 -7.83 -1.29
CA GLY A 40 -3.19 -8.57 -0.79
C GLY A 40 -2.88 -10.06 -0.74
N TRP A 41 -3.28 -10.72 0.34
CA TRP A 41 -3.21 -12.18 0.42
C TRP A 41 -4.64 -12.71 0.47
N GLY A 42 -5.05 -13.34 -0.63
CA GLY A 42 -6.30 -14.10 -0.70
C GLY A 42 -6.30 -15.19 0.37
N ASN A 43 -7.46 -15.42 0.97
CA ASN A 43 -7.63 -16.28 2.15
C ASN A 43 -7.27 -17.75 1.91
#